data_AF-A0A494XFD8-F1
#
_entry.id   AF-A0A494XFD8-F1
#
_cell.length_a   1.000
_cell.length_b   1.000
_cell.length_c   1.000
_cell.angle_alpha   90.00
_cell.angle_beta   90.00
_cell.angle_gamma   90.00
#
_symmetry.space_group_name_H-M   'P 1'
#
loop_
_entity.id
_entity.type
_entity.pdbx_description
1 polymer ?
#
loop_
_entity_poly.entity_id
_entity_poly.type
_entity_poly.pdbx_seq_one_letter_code
_entity_poly.pdbx_strand_id
1 'polypeptide(L)'
;MKYCKHFGLENHRGARKMQRCYLRKGDKSSVNGVVQEGIDGMTCDGAELTFLGAKVGCPACNSTGAIVAKGPRWPDDNFMGKRPALDGDICACGCSPQPVMHASQTRMFESYTSGELAAMGFADGGRPIVRTEASAVPVAQPADTPAAVPASTFEGVQPFAYTGAFASGQVDELAARGVSEEDEGECFSQYEEDMEACNAARAMYQSPAYFQSCAQRAFQRYQQCRGY
;
A
#
# COMPACT_ATOMS: atom_id res chain seq x y z
N MET A 1 12.97 -17.23 -33.03
CA MET A 1 13.99 -17.66 -32.05
C MET A 1 14.45 -16.47 -31.23
N LYS A 2 14.53 -16.63 -29.90
CA LYS A 2 15.32 -15.82 -28.94
C LYS A 2 14.78 -14.44 -28.54
N TYR A 3 13.67 -14.41 -27.83
CA TYR A 3 13.57 -13.56 -26.62
C TYR A 3 13.96 -14.40 -25.39
N CYS A 4 15.18 -14.93 -25.40
CA CYS A 4 15.95 -15.25 -24.21
C CYS A 4 17.00 -14.14 -24.11
N LYS A 5 16.57 -12.89 -23.91
CA LYS A 5 17.52 -11.84 -23.56
C LYS A 5 17.85 -12.04 -22.09
N HIS A 6 19.04 -12.59 -21.89
CA HIS A 6 19.92 -12.41 -20.73
C HIS A 6 19.29 -11.61 -19.57
N PHE A 7 18.86 -12.31 -18.52
CA PHE A 7 18.86 -11.76 -17.18
C PHE A 7 19.80 -12.62 -16.34
N GLY A 8 20.86 -11.97 -15.87
CA GLY A 8 22.13 -12.58 -15.48
C GLY A 8 22.04 -13.60 -14.36
N LEU A 9 22.78 -14.69 -14.53
CA LEU A 9 23.40 -15.40 -13.42
C LEU A 9 24.58 -14.55 -12.93
N GLU A 10 24.31 -13.50 -12.16
CA GLU A 10 25.34 -12.80 -11.40
C GLU A 10 25.18 -13.09 -9.92
N ASN A 11 26.11 -13.91 -9.43
CA ASN A 11 26.31 -14.25 -8.03
C ASN A 11 26.64 -12.98 -7.23
N HIS A 12 25.62 -12.35 -6.64
CA HIS A 12 25.81 -11.36 -5.58
C HIS A 12 25.43 -11.96 -4.22
N ARG A 13 26.46 -12.32 -3.45
CA ARG A 13 26.36 -12.41 -1.98
C ARG A 13 26.04 -11.01 -1.44
N GLY A 14 24.78 -10.75 -1.10
CA GLY A 14 24.37 -9.52 -0.41
C GLY A 14 22.97 -9.08 -0.79
N ALA A 15 22.05 -9.12 0.19
CA ALA A 15 20.60 -8.91 0.10
C ALA A 15 19.81 -10.07 -0.53
N ARG A 16 19.03 -10.77 0.30
CA ARG A 16 18.08 -11.82 -0.10
C ARG A 16 16.91 -11.14 -0.82
N LYS A 17 16.99 -10.99 -2.15
CA LYS A 17 15.90 -10.48 -2.98
C LYS A 17 14.76 -11.51 -3.00
N MET A 18 13.51 -11.04 -2.91
CA MET A 18 12.34 -11.89 -3.12
C MET A 18 12.18 -12.13 -4.62
N GLN A 19 11.87 -13.36 -5.03
CA GLN A 19 11.62 -13.69 -6.43
C GLN A 19 10.25 -14.32 -6.59
N ARG A 20 9.58 -14.01 -7.69
CA ARG A 20 8.35 -14.68 -8.12
C ARG A 20 8.54 -15.16 -9.55
N CYS A 21 8.50 -16.48 -9.74
CA CYS A 21 8.73 -17.08 -11.05
C CYS A 21 7.49 -16.95 -11.94
N TYR A 22 7.67 -16.78 -13.24
CA TYR A 22 6.54 -16.75 -14.17
C TYR A 22 5.91 -18.14 -14.31
N LEU A 23 4.58 -18.18 -14.31
CA LEU A 23 3.81 -19.39 -14.56
C LEU A 23 3.79 -19.72 -16.07
N ARG A 24 3.57 -21.00 -16.36
CA ARG A 24 3.50 -21.57 -17.72
C ARG A 24 2.26 -22.42 -17.90
N LYS A 25 1.89 -22.63 -19.16
CA LYS A 25 0.93 -23.67 -19.52
C LYS A 25 1.41 -25.02 -18.99
N GLY A 26 0.53 -25.76 -18.33
CA GLY A 26 0.82 -27.02 -17.65
C GLY A 26 1.22 -26.89 -16.17
N ASP A 27 1.49 -25.68 -15.67
CA ASP A 27 1.74 -25.47 -14.24
C ASP A 27 0.51 -25.83 -13.39
N LYS A 28 0.78 -26.20 -12.14
CA LYS A 28 -0.23 -26.78 -11.24
C LYS A 28 -0.55 -25.86 -10.08
N SER A 29 -1.82 -25.89 -9.67
CA SER A 29 -2.23 -25.31 -8.40
C SER A 29 -2.00 -26.27 -7.24
N SER A 30 -2.15 -25.76 -6.01
CA SER A 30 -2.08 -26.52 -4.76
C SER A 30 -3.09 -27.67 -4.65
N VAL A 31 -4.10 -27.71 -5.53
CA VAL A 31 -5.09 -28.81 -5.65
C VAL A 31 -5.00 -29.53 -6.99
N ASN A 32 -3.83 -29.49 -7.64
CA ASN A 32 -3.55 -30.11 -8.94
C ASN A 32 -4.37 -29.56 -10.12
N GLY A 33 -4.90 -28.34 -10.01
CA GLY A 33 -5.51 -27.65 -11.15
C GLY A 33 -4.46 -27.28 -12.19
N VAL A 34 -4.72 -27.51 -13.48
CA VAL A 34 -3.70 -27.37 -14.54
C VAL A 34 -4.00 -26.17 -15.43
N VAL A 35 -2.99 -25.31 -15.65
CA VAL A 35 -3.08 -24.18 -16.59
C VAL A 35 -3.20 -24.68 -18.03
N GLN A 36 -4.20 -24.20 -18.76
CA GLN A 36 -4.53 -24.68 -20.11
C GLN A 36 -4.09 -23.74 -21.22
N GLU A 37 -3.93 -22.45 -20.92
CA GLU A 37 -3.65 -21.41 -21.90
C GLU A 37 -2.24 -20.81 -21.68
N GLY A 38 -1.60 -20.44 -22.79
CA GLY A 38 -0.28 -19.82 -22.84
C GLY A 38 -0.29 -18.58 -23.73
N ILE A 39 0.80 -17.82 -23.70
CA ILE A 39 1.05 -16.69 -24.60
C ILE A 39 1.86 -17.22 -25.78
N ASP A 40 1.25 -17.25 -26.96
CA ASP A 40 1.90 -17.69 -28.18
C ASP A 40 3.22 -16.93 -28.42
N GLY A 41 4.29 -17.67 -28.71
CA GLY A 41 5.61 -17.10 -28.98
C GLY A 41 6.47 -16.76 -27.75
N MET A 42 5.90 -16.79 -26.53
CA MET A 42 6.65 -16.56 -25.29
C MET A 42 6.85 -17.87 -24.55
N THR A 43 8.02 -18.48 -24.68
CA THR A 43 8.31 -19.82 -24.12
C THR A 43 9.49 -19.80 -23.17
N CYS A 44 9.39 -20.62 -22.12
CA CYS A 44 10.49 -20.99 -21.22
C CYS A 44 10.57 -22.52 -21.14
N ASP A 45 11.74 -23.08 -21.44
CA ASP A 45 11.98 -24.53 -21.53
C ASP A 45 10.98 -25.28 -22.42
N GLY A 46 10.57 -24.63 -23.52
CA GLY A 46 9.64 -25.21 -24.50
C GLY A 46 8.15 -25.13 -24.11
N ALA A 47 7.82 -24.66 -22.90
CA ALA A 47 6.44 -24.39 -22.50
C ALA A 47 6.13 -22.89 -22.57
N GLU A 48 4.94 -22.55 -23.04
CA GLU A 48 4.46 -21.16 -23.13
C GLU A 48 4.26 -20.57 -21.74
N LEU A 49 4.73 -19.33 -21.53
CA LEU A 49 4.38 -18.56 -20.34
C LEU A 49 2.87 -18.30 -20.34
N THR A 50 2.25 -18.24 -19.18
CA THR A 50 0.82 -17.97 -19.05
C THR A 50 0.55 -16.56 -18.52
N PHE A 51 -0.71 -16.17 -18.48
CA PHE A 51 -1.15 -14.80 -18.23
C PHE A 51 -2.33 -14.75 -17.27
N LEU A 52 -2.55 -13.57 -16.69
CA LEU A 52 -3.73 -13.33 -15.87
C LEU A 52 -5.03 -13.49 -16.68
N GLY A 53 -5.97 -14.24 -16.14
CA GLY A 53 -7.21 -14.64 -16.81
C GLY A 53 -7.12 -15.94 -17.60
N ALA A 54 -5.93 -16.55 -17.71
CA ALA A 54 -5.79 -17.87 -18.34
C ALA A 54 -6.59 -18.94 -17.59
N LYS A 55 -7.19 -19.86 -18.35
CA LYS A 55 -8.02 -20.96 -17.82
C LYS A 55 -7.18 -22.00 -17.09
N VAL A 56 -7.74 -22.46 -15.98
CA VAL A 56 -7.20 -23.54 -15.16
C VAL A 56 -8.28 -24.59 -14.96
N GLY A 57 -8.04 -25.81 -15.44
CA GLY A 57 -8.94 -26.94 -15.17
C GLY A 57 -8.71 -27.44 -13.74
N CYS A 58 -9.69 -27.27 -12.86
CA CYS A 58 -9.56 -27.65 -11.45
C CYS A 58 -10.23 -29.01 -11.17
N PRO A 59 -9.46 -30.06 -10.82
CA PRO A 59 -10.03 -31.38 -10.54
C PRO A 59 -10.72 -31.45 -9.17
N ALA A 60 -10.43 -30.53 -8.25
CA ALA A 60 -10.99 -30.57 -6.90
C ALA A 60 -12.47 -30.15 -6.85
N CYS A 61 -12.84 -29.12 -7.62
CA CYS A 61 -14.24 -28.65 -7.72
C CYS A 61 -14.88 -28.92 -9.09
N ASN A 62 -14.20 -29.67 -9.97
CA ASN A 62 -14.66 -30.03 -11.31
C ASN A 62 -15.10 -28.81 -12.16
N SER A 63 -14.45 -27.67 -11.98
CA SER A 63 -14.76 -26.45 -12.72
C SER A 63 -13.51 -25.90 -13.42
N THR A 64 -13.73 -25.05 -14.41
CA THR A 64 -12.66 -24.25 -15.00
C THR A 64 -12.59 -22.92 -14.25
N GLY A 65 -11.48 -22.66 -13.59
CA GLY A 65 -11.18 -21.35 -13.01
C GLY A 65 -10.32 -20.49 -13.93
N ALA A 66 -9.99 -19.30 -13.46
CA ALA A 66 -9.06 -18.39 -14.12
C ALA A 66 -7.94 -17.94 -13.16
N ILE A 67 -6.74 -17.69 -13.68
CA ILE A 67 -5.65 -17.17 -12.85
C ILE A 67 -5.91 -15.70 -12.49
N VAL A 68 -5.89 -15.38 -11.20
CA VAL A 68 -6.06 -14.04 -10.66
C VAL A 68 -4.81 -13.62 -9.88
N ALA A 69 -4.45 -12.35 -10.04
CA ALA A 69 -3.29 -11.75 -9.41
C ALA A 69 -3.37 -11.81 -7.88
N LYS A 70 -2.29 -12.21 -7.24
CA LYS A 70 -2.11 -12.06 -5.79
C LYS A 70 -0.65 -11.73 -5.48
N GLY A 71 -0.41 -10.74 -4.63
CA GLY A 71 0.94 -10.34 -4.23
C GLY A 71 1.59 -9.27 -5.12
N PRO A 72 2.87 -8.93 -4.85
CA PRO A 72 3.59 -7.86 -5.55
C PRO A 72 3.79 -8.20 -7.03
N ARG A 73 3.78 -7.18 -7.89
CA ARG A 73 3.98 -7.27 -9.34
C ARG A 73 4.41 -5.94 -9.92
N TRP A 74 5.22 -5.96 -10.97
CA TRP A 74 5.54 -4.74 -11.71
C TRP A 74 4.33 -4.24 -12.53
N PRO A 75 4.04 -2.92 -12.55
CA PRO A 75 2.88 -2.37 -13.27
C PRO A 75 2.97 -2.54 -14.79
N ASP A 76 4.18 -2.43 -15.34
CA ASP A 76 4.44 -2.36 -16.78
C ASP A 76 4.75 -3.72 -17.42
N ASP A 77 4.70 -4.81 -16.64
CA ASP A 77 4.98 -6.15 -17.12
C ASP A 77 3.90 -6.62 -18.11
N ASN A 78 4.27 -6.62 -19.38
CA ASN A 78 3.37 -6.90 -20.49
C ASN A 78 4.06 -7.77 -21.55
N PHE A 79 3.58 -8.99 -21.71
CA PHE A 79 4.02 -9.91 -22.76
C PHE A 79 2.98 -9.94 -23.88
N MET A 80 3.29 -9.25 -24.97
CA MET A 80 2.44 -9.20 -26.16
C MET A 80 0.98 -8.76 -25.86
N GLY A 81 0.81 -7.78 -24.97
CA GLY A 81 -0.53 -7.28 -24.58
C GLY A 81 -1.19 -8.06 -23.45
N LYS A 82 -0.51 -9.06 -22.87
CA LYS A 82 -1.00 -9.86 -21.75
C LYS A 82 -0.10 -9.67 -20.53
N ARG A 83 -0.71 -9.46 -19.37
CA ARG A 83 0.03 -9.43 -18.09
C ARG A 83 0.41 -10.84 -17.68
N PRO A 84 1.69 -11.12 -17.40
CA PRO A 84 2.12 -12.45 -17.02
C PRO A 84 1.55 -12.86 -15.65
N ALA A 85 1.34 -14.16 -15.50
CA ALA A 85 0.97 -14.75 -14.22
C ALA A 85 2.21 -15.22 -13.46
N LEU A 86 2.19 -15.10 -12.13
CA LEU A 86 3.34 -15.32 -11.27
C LEU A 86 3.08 -16.41 -10.23
N ASP A 87 4.14 -17.09 -9.79
CA ASP A 87 4.11 -18.02 -8.66
C ASP A 87 3.47 -17.35 -7.43
N GLY A 88 2.51 -18.04 -6.81
CA GLY A 88 1.73 -17.48 -5.71
C GLY A 88 0.43 -16.75 -6.11
N ASP A 89 0.18 -16.53 -7.41
CA ASP A 89 -1.14 -16.14 -7.91
C ASP A 89 -2.17 -17.25 -7.62
N ILE A 90 -3.47 -16.97 -7.75
CA ILE A 90 -4.53 -17.90 -7.35
C ILE A 90 -5.40 -18.33 -8.52
N CYS A 91 -5.98 -19.52 -8.43
CA CYS A 91 -7.02 -20.00 -9.33
C CYS A 91 -8.39 -19.62 -8.77
N ALA A 92 -9.09 -18.71 -9.44
CA ALA A 92 -10.47 -18.36 -9.15
C ALA A 92 -11.41 -19.43 -9.72
N CYS A 93 -11.56 -20.53 -8.98
CA CYS A 93 -12.53 -21.60 -9.22
C CYS A 93 -13.49 -21.73 -8.02
N GLY A 94 -14.33 -22.77 -8.00
CA GLY A 94 -15.29 -23.01 -6.90
C GLY A 94 -14.69 -23.50 -5.58
N CYS A 95 -13.36 -23.60 -5.46
CA CYS A 95 -12.70 -24.06 -4.24
C CYS A 95 -12.62 -22.94 -3.20
N SER A 96 -12.78 -23.30 -1.92
CA SER A 96 -12.53 -22.42 -0.79
C SER A 96 -11.60 -23.10 0.22
N PRO A 97 -10.42 -22.53 0.53
CA PRO A 97 -9.84 -21.33 -0.07
C PRO A 97 -9.47 -21.52 -1.56
N GLN A 98 -9.34 -20.42 -2.31
CA GLN A 98 -8.90 -20.46 -3.70
C GLN A 98 -7.48 -21.07 -3.79
N PRO A 99 -7.25 -22.05 -4.68
CA PRO A 99 -5.95 -22.72 -4.81
C PRO A 99 -4.86 -21.77 -5.27
N VAL A 100 -3.65 -21.96 -4.73
CA VAL A 100 -2.46 -21.17 -5.12
C VAL A 100 -1.79 -21.84 -6.31
N MET A 101 -1.34 -21.06 -7.29
CA MET A 101 -0.61 -21.52 -8.46
C MET A 101 0.89 -21.62 -8.18
N HIS A 102 1.53 -22.69 -8.67
CA HIS A 102 2.96 -22.95 -8.48
C HIS A 102 3.69 -23.07 -9.80
N ALA A 103 4.75 -22.27 -9.97
CA ALA A 103 5.60 -22.34 -11.14
C ALA A 103 6.45 -23.61 -11.14
N SER A 104 6.49 -24.32 -12.26
CA SER A 104 7.35 -25.51 -12.43
C SER A 104 8.80 -25.17 -12.81
N GLN A 105 9.16 -23.88 -12.87
CA GLN A 105 10.48 -23.40 -13.26
C GLN A 105 10.95 -22.24 -12.40
N THR A 106 12.27 -22.02 -12.40
CA THR A 106 12.94 -20.97 -11.64
C THR A 106 13.84 -20.06 -12.49
N ARG A 107 13.77 -20.18 -13.82
CA ARG A 107 14.66 -19.54 -14.78
C ARG A 107 14.18 -18.14 -15.19
N MET A 108 12.87 -17.94 -15.31
CA MET A 108 12.26 -16.65 -15.59
C MET A 108 11.43 -16.20 -14.39
N PHE A 109 11.79 -15.04 -13.83
CA PHE A 109 11.20 -14.51 -12.61
C PHE A 109 11.24 -12.98 -12.60
N GLU A 110 10.34 -12.39 -11.81
CA GLU A 110 10.48 -11.03 -11.29
C GLU A 110 11.25 -11.09 -9.97
N SER A 111 12.10 -10.09 -9.71
CA SER A 111 12.78 -9.94 -8.43
C SER A 111 12.45 -8.61 -7.80
N TYR A 112 12.31 -8.61 -6.48
CA TYR A 112 12.02 -7.43 -5.69
C TYR A 112 13.01 -7.32 -4.53
N THR A 113 13.50 -6.11 -4.32
CA THR A 113 14.21 -5.70 -3.11
C THR A 113 13.20 -5.35 -2.00
N SER A 114 13.68 -5.35 -0.75
CA SER A 114 12.89 -4.90 0.39
C SER A 114 12.30 -3.49 0.21
N GLY A 115 13.08 -2.56 -0.33
CA GLY A 115 12.62 -1.19 -0.59
C GLY A 115 11.51 -1.12 -1.65
N GLU A 116 11.63 -1.89 -2.73
CA GLU A 116 10.60 -1.97 -3.79
C GLU A 116 9.32 -2.62 -3.27
N LEU A 117 9.42 -3.70 -2.49
CA LEU A 117 8.29 -4.31 -1.83
C LEU A 117 7.58 -3.32 -0.91
N ALA A 118 8.34 -2.61 -0.06
CA ALA A 118 7.79 -1.62 0.85
C ALA A 118 7.08 -0.47 0.09
N ALA A 119 7.66 0.00 -1.01
CA ALA A 119 7.05 1.02 -1.87
C ALA A 119 5.74 0.54 -2.50
N MET A 120 5.61 -0.75 -2.80
CA MET A 120 4.38 -1.39 -3.27
C MET A 120 3.42 -1.80 -2.13
N GLY A 121 3.77 -1.57 -0.86
CA GLY A 121 2.95 -1.94 0.29
C GLY A 121 3.05 -3.42 0.70
N PHE A 122 4.18 -4.07 0.43
CA PHE A 122 4.47 -5.46 0.81
C PHE A 122 5.67 -5.55 1.75
N ALA A 123 5.61 -6.49 2.68
CA ALA A 123 6.75 -6.85 3.53
C ALA A 123 7.77 -7.67 2.70
N ASP A 124 8.96 -7.89 3.25
CA ASP A 124 10.06 -8.63 2.59
C ASP A 124 9.67 -10.02 2.04
N GLY A 125 8.65 -10.65 2.62
CA GLY A 125 8.10 -11.94 2.17
C GLY A 125 6.98 -11.84 1.12
N GLY A 126 6.72 -10.66 0.55
CA GLY A 126 5.65 -10.43 -0.43
C GLY A 126 4.24 -10.50 0.13
N ARG A 127 4.10 -10.51 1.45
CA ARG A 127 2.81 -10.39 2.12
C ARG A 127 2.40 -8.92 2.16
N PRO A 128 1.11 -8.59 1.94
CA PRO A 128 0.65 -7.22 2.10
C PRO A 128 1.04 -6.71 3.48
N ILE A 129 1.59 -5.50 3.54
CA ILE A 129 1.71 -4.78 4.80
C ILE A 129 0.28 -4.40 5.15
N VAL A 130 -0.31 -5.13 6.09
CA VAL A 130 -1.47 -4.65 6.80
C VAL A 130 -0.96 -3.42 7.53
N ARG A 131 -1.21 -2.25 6.95
CA ARG A 131 -1.28 -1.05 7.76
C ARG A 131 -2.47 -1.34 8.65
N THR A 132 -2.20 -1.87 9.84
CA THR A 132 -2.98 -1.44 10.99
C THR A 132 -2.89 0.08 10.87
N GLU A 133 -3.96 0.69 10.34
CA GLU A 133 -4.39 1.99 10.84
C GLU A 133 -4.06 1.91 12.31
N ALA A 134 -3.08 2.72 12.74
CA ALA A 134 -2.53 2.63 14.07
C ALA A 134 -3.72 2.37 14.96
N SER A 135 -3.74 1.17 15.56
CA SER A 135 -4.67 0.85 16.64
C SER A 135 -4.75 2.15 17.37
N ALA A 136 -5.92 2.79 17.35
CA ALA A 136 -6.15 3.95 18.17
C ALA A 136 -5.59 3.50 19.50
N VAL A 137 -4.45 4.07 19.90
CA VAL A 137 -3.94 3.85 21.23
C VAL A 137 -5.17 4.21 22.03
N PRO A 138 -5.79 3.27 22.78
CA PRO A 138 -6.84 3.69 23.67
C PRO A 138 -6.13 4.75 24.49
N VAL A 139 -6.51 6.01 24.28
CA VAL A 139 -6.14 7.10 25.15
C VAL A 139 -6.47 6.51 26.50
N ALA A 140 -5.44 6.19 27.27
CA ALA A 140 -5.63 5.70 28.61
C ALA A 140 -6.41 6.82 29.27
N GLN A 141 -7.71 6.57 29.48
CA GLN A 141 -8.52 7.40 30.34
C GLN A 141 -7.72 7.45 31.64
N PRO A 142 -7.33 8.62 32.15
CA PRO A 142 -6.94 8.68 33.55
C PRO A 142 -8.15 8.16 34.31
N ALA A 143 -7.98 6.94 34.85
CA ALA A 143 -8.84 6.44 35.88
C ALA A 143 -8.80 7.48 36.99
N ASP A 144 -9.95 8.08 37.27
CA ASP A 144 -10.37 8.52 38.59
C ASP A 144 -11.79 9.06 38.44
N THR A 145 -12.75 8.15 38.48
CA THR A 145 -14.07 8.48 39.02
C THR A 145 -13.92 8.35 40.53
N PRO A 146 -13.93 9.43 41.34
CA PRO A 146 -14.20 9.25 42.75
C PRO A 146 -15.68 8.90 42.85
N ALA A 147 -15.93 7.69 43.35
CA ALA A 147 -17.23 7.33 43.89
C ALA A 147 -17.74 8.43 44.82
N ALA A 148 -19.07 8.62 44.78
CA ALA A 148 -19.80 9.47 45.69
C ALA A 148 -19.32 9.28 47.14
N VAL A 149 -18.80 10.37 47.72
CA VAL A 149 -18.65 10.50 49.17
C VAL A 149 -19.84 11.30 49.71
N PRO A 150 -20.42 10.89 50.86
CA PRO A 150 -21.72 11.37 51.31
C PRO A 150 -21.65 12.82 51.80
N ALA A 151 -22.80 13.48 51.70
CA ALA A 151 -23.05 14.85 52.14
C ALA A 151 -22.47 15.12 53.54
N SER A 152 -21.48 16.01 53.59
CA SER A 152 -20.99 16.63 54.81
C SER A 152 -21.00 18.13 54.58
N THR A 153 -21.84 18.79 55.35
CA THR A 153 -22.06 20.23 55.42
C THR A 153 -20.73 20.98 55.55
N PHE A 154 -20.48 21.94 54.65
CA PHE A 154 -19.52 23.01 54.91
C PHE A 154 -20.18 24.33 54.55
N GLU A 155 -20.50 25.09 55.59
CA GLU A 155 -20.94 26.48 55.50
C GLU A 155 -19.84 27.32 54.82
N GLY A 156 -20.23 28.15 53.84
CA GLY A 156 -19.46 29.36 53.52
C GLY A 156 -18.80 29.48 52.14
N VAL A 157 -19.44 29.09 51.03
CA VAL A 157 -19.05 29.62 49.70
C VAL A 157 -20.30 30.00 48.90
N GLN A 158 -20.45 31.28 48.59
CA GLN A 158 -21.52 31.79 47.72
C GLN A 158 -21.22 31.39 46.25
N PRO A 159 -22.22 31.01 45.45
CA PRO A 159 -22.03 30.76 44.03
C PRO A 159 -21.67 32.07 43.33
N PHE A 160 -20.54 32.11 42.63
CA PHE A 160 -20.23 33.27 41.78
C PHE A 160 -21.16 33.23 40.56
N ALA A 161 -21.91 34.30 40.37
CA ALA A 161 -22.69 34.53 39.17
C ALA A 161 -21.77 35.02 38.04
N TYR A 162 -22.03 34.59 36.81
CA TYR A 162 -21.37 35.11 35.62
C TYR A 162 -21.70 36.59 35.45
N THR A 163 -20.74 37.45 35.77
CA THR A 163 -20.81 38.88 35.46
C THR A 163 -19.93 39.15 34.24
N GLY A 164 -20.58 39.39 33.10
CA GLY A 164 -19.92 39.97 31.95
C GLY A 164 -19.47 41.39 32.27
N ALA A 165 -18.15 41.60 32.34
CA ALA A 165 -17.51 42.89 32.13
C ALA A 165 -16.03 42.66 31.86
N PHE A 166 -15.55 43.15 30.72
CA PHE A 166 -14.15 43.19 30.34
C PHE A 166 -13.35 43.98 31.39
N ALA A 167 -12.24 43.40 31.85
CA ALA A 167 -11.17 44.11 32.53
C ALA A 167 -9.83 43.63 31.95
N SER A 168 -9.14 44.58 31.35
CA SER A 168 -7.77 44.50 30.83
C SER A 168 -6.78 43.99 31.88
N GLY A 169 -6.04 42.92 31.56
CA GLY A 169 -4.84 42.54 32.32
C GLY A 169 -4.52 41.05 32.25
N GLN A 170 -3.51 40.72 31.43
CA GLN A 170 -2.75 39.47 31.37
C GLN A 170 -3.52 38.20 30.94
N VAL A 171 -3.49 37.95 29.62
CA VAL A 171 -3.75 36.64 29.02
C VAL A 171 -2.43 35.87 28.94
N ASP A 172 -2.15 35.00 29.90
CA ASP A 172 -1.10 34.00 29.76
C ASP A 172 -1.58 32.89 28.80
N GLU A 173 -1.27 33.12 27.52
CA GLU A 173 -0.83 32.16 26.51
C GLU A 173 -1.43 30.74 26.57
N LEU A 174 -2.69 30.61 26.18
CA LEU A 174 -3.18 29.38 25.56
C LEU A 174 -2.85 29.46 24.06
N ALA A 175 -1.64 29.05 23.68
CA ALA A 175 -1.14 29.12 22.31
C ALA A 175 -2.05 28.37 21.33
N ALA A 176 -2.93 29.12 20.66
CA ALA A 176 -3.37 28.76 19.33
C ALA A 176 -2.12 28.75 18.46
N ARG A 177 -1.64 27.56 18.08
CA ARG A 177 -0.53 27.36 17.15
C ARG A 177 -0.95 27.69 15.71
N GLY A 178 -1.68 28.80 15.54
CA GLY A 178 -2.05 29.36 14.24
C GLY A 178 -1.05 30.46 13.91
N VAL A 179 -0.57 30.46 12.68
CA VAL A 179 0.29 31.53 12.15
C VAL A 179 -0.57 32.79 11.90
N SER A 180 0.07 33.95 11.77
CA SER A 180 -0.66 35.18 11.44
C SER A 180 -1.31 35.08 10.05
N GLU A 181 -2.31 35.92 9.75
CA GLU A 181 -2.98 35.92 8.44
C GLU A 181 -1.99 36.16 7.27
N GLU A 182 -0.93 36.93 7.51
CA GLU A 182 0.13 37.21 6.54
C GLU A 182 0.97 35.96 6.25
N ASP A 183 1.33 35.20 7.28
CA ASP A 183 2.08 33.96 7.16
C ASP A 183 1.23 32.82 6.55
N GLU A 184 -0.09 32.79 6.81
CA GLU A 184 -0.99 31.84 6.14
C GLU A 184 -1.04 32.05 4.63
N GLY A 185 -0.91 33.31 4.18
CA GLY A 185 -0.79 33.68 2.77
C GLY A 185 0.49 33.12 2.14
N GLU A 186 1.63 33.26 2.80
CA GLU A 186 2.91 32.71 2.34
C GLU A 186 2.87 31.17 2.28
N CYS A 187 2.30 30.52 3.30
CA CYS A 187 2.09 29.07 3.30
C CYS A 187 1.24 28.62 2.11
N PHE A 188 0.18 29.37 1.78
CA PHE A 188 -0.71 29.05 0.68
C PHE A 188 -0.03 29.25 -0.68
N SER A 189 0.70 30.35 -0.88
CA SER A 189 1.48 30.57 -2.10
C SER A 189 2.50 29.45 -2.34
N GLN A 190 3.21 29.02 -1.30
CA GLN A 190 4.14 27.90 -1.42
C GLN A 190 3.45 26.58 -1.76
N TYR A 191 2.25 26.35 -1.23
CA TYR A 191 1.46 25.15 -1.54
C TYR A 191 1.00 25.14 -2.99
N GLU A 192 0.59 26.29 -3.54
CA GLU A 192 0.22 26.41 -4.95
C GLU A 192 1.40 26.10 -5.88
N GLU A 193 2.58 26.63 -5.59
CA GLU A 193 3.81 26.33 -6.34
C GLU A 193 4.17 24.83 -6.27
N ASP A 194 4.09 24.23 -5.09
CA ASP A 194 4.33 22.80 -4.89
C ASP A 194 3.34 21.96 -5.73
N MET A 195 2.07 22.35 -5.76
CA MET A 195 1.04 21.67 -6.55
C MET A 195 1.23 21.86 -8.05
N GLU A 196 1.73 23.00 -8.50
CA GLU A 196 2.13 23.22 -9.89
C GLU A 196 3.32 22.33 -10.26
N ALA A 197 4.35 22.26 -9.42
CA ALA A 197 5.49 21.36 -9.61
C ALA A 197 5.06 19.89 -9.68
N CYS A 198 4.12 19.47 -8.82
CA CYS A 198 3.52 18.12 -8.88
C CYS A 198 2.79 17.87 -10.21
N ASN A 199 2.03 18.84 -10.71
CA ASN A 199 1.35 18.74 -11.99
C ASN A 199 2.32 18.70 -13.18
N ALA A 200 3.39 19.51 -13.17
CA ALA A 200 4.41 19.50 -14.21
C ALA A 200 5.16 18.15 -14.24
N ALA A 201 5.55 17.65 -13.08
CA ALA A 201 6.25 16.37 -12.96
C ALA A 201 5.36 15.17 -13.32
N ARG A 202 4.03 15.26 -13.15
CA ARG A 202 3.09 14.24 -13.64
C ARG A 202 3.22 13.99 -15.15
N ALA A 203 3.47 15.03 -15.95
CA ALA A 203 3.69 14.89 -17.38
C ALA A 203 5.03 14.22 -17.71
N MET A 204 6.05 14.43 -16.87
CA MET A 204 7.39 13.84 -17.06
C MET A 204 7.45 12.37 -16.65
N TYR A 205 6.86 12.00 -15.51
CA TYR A 205 6.96 10.65 -14.94
C TYR A 205 5.84 9.71 -15.37
N GLN A 206 4.78 10.21 -16.01
CA GLN A 206 3.63 9.42 -16.51
C GLN A 206 3.01 8.45 -15.48
N SER A 207 3.20 8.70 -14.19
CA SER A 207 2.80 7.82 -13.10
C SER A 207 1.77 8.50 -12.19
N PRO A 208 0.54 7.95 -12.06
CA PRO A 208 -0.47 8.45 -11.13
C PRO A 208 -0.01 8.40 -9.67
N ALA A 209 0.81 7.41 -9.30
CA ALA A 209 1.35 7.26 -7.95
C ALA A 209 2.34 8.38 -7.59
N TYR A 210 3.11 8.86 -8.58
CA TYR A 210 4.01 9.99 -8.38
C TYR A 210 3.26 11.26 -8.02
N PHE A 211 2.18 11.58 -8.74
CA PHE A 211 1.35 12.74 -8.43
C PHE A 211 0.73 12.66 -7.03
N GLN A 212 0.21 11.49 -6.63
CA GLN A 212 -0.39 11.28 -5.31
C GLN A 212 0.63 11.51 -4.17
N SER A 213 1.82 10.93 -4.28
CA SER A 213 2.88 11.12 -3.27
C SER A 213 3.40 12.56 -3.24
N CYS A 214 3.51 13.22 -4.39
CA CYS A 214 3.90 14.61 -4.49
C CYS A 214 2.89 15.53 -3.78
N ALA A 215 1.60 15.39 -4.11
CA ALA A 215 0.52 16.18 -3.53
C ALA A 215 0.38 15.94 -2.01
N GLN A 216 0.55 14.69 -1.56
CA GLN A 216 0.51 14.37 -0.13
C GLN A 216 1.63 15.10 0.65
N ARG A 217 2.84 15.16 0.09
CA ARG A 217 3.97 15.87 0.71
C ARG A 217 3.75 17.39 0.71
N ALA A 218 3.21 17.95 -0.39
CA ALA A 218 2.85 19.36 -0.46
C ALA A 218 1.83 19.73 0.63
N PHE A 219 0.79 18.91 0.80
CA PHE A 219 -0.20 19.11 1.84
C PHE A 219 0.38 19.00 3.25
N GLN A 220 1.28 18.05 3.50
CA GLN A 220 1.96 17.95 4.80
C GLN A 220 2.80 19.18 5.12
N ARG A 221 3.53 19.73 4.13
CA ARG A 221 4.30 20.97 4.29
C ARG A 221 3.39 22.15 4.57
N TYR A 222 2.24 22.23 3.91
CA TYR A 222 1.25 23.27 4.14
C TYR A 222 0.70 23.22 5.57
N GLN A 223 0.34 22.03 6.07
CA GLN A 223 -0.13 21.84 7.45
C GLN A 223 0.95 22.22 8.47
N GLN A 224 2.18 21.78 8.25
CA GLN A 224 3.33 22.12 9.11
C GLN A 224 3.61 23.62 9.13
N CYS A 225 3.53 24.28 7.96
CA CYS A 225 3.69 25.74 7.84
C CYS A 225 2.64 26.46 8.68
N ARG A 226 1.40 25.95 8.68
CA ARG A 226 0.28 26.48 9.44
C ARG A 226 0.28 26.12 10.93
N GLY A 227 1.25 25.32 11.38
CA GLY A 227 1.38 24.90 12.77
C GLY A 227 0.51 23.69 13.16
N TYR A 228 -0.02 22.93 12.20
CA TYR A 228 -0.78 21.68 12.41
C TYR A 228 0.09 20.42 12.36
#